data_AF-Q5SGW3-F1
#
_entry.id   AF-Q5SGW3-F1
#
_cell.length_a   1.000
_cell.length_b   1.000
_cell.length_c   1.000
_cell.angle_alpha   90.00
_cell.angle_beta   90.00
_cell.angle_gamma   90.00
#
_symmetry.space_group_name_H-M   'P 1'
#
loop_
_entity.id
_entity.type
_entity.pdbx_description
1 polymer ?
#
loop_
_entity_poly.entity_id
_entity_poly.type
_entity_poly.pdbx_seq_one_letter_code
_entity_poly.pdbx_strand_id
1 'polypeptide(L)' 'MRVEALGKVAPLPQAQTPVSLNEASLEELMALPGIGPVLARRIVEGRPYARVEDLLKVKGIGPATLERLRPYLRP' A
#
# COMPACT_ATOMS: atom_id res chain seq x y z
N MET A 1 -28.79 21.46 2.25
CA MET A 1 -28.62 20.02 1.93
C MET A 1 -27.30 19.87 1.19
N ARG A 2 -26.30 19.21 1.79
CA ARG A 2 -25.01 18.95 1.13
C ARG A 2 -25.14 17.56 0.51
N VAL A 3 -25.25 17.49 -0.81
CA VAL A 3 -25.17 16.24 -1.54
C VAL A 3 -23.68 15.93 -1.71
N GLU A 4 -23.18 14.93 -1.00
CA GLU A 4 -21.86 14.37 -1.25
C GLU A 4 -21.93 13.56 -2.53
N ALA A 5 -21.39 14.12 -3.61
CA ALA A 5 -21.31 13.46 -4.90
C ALA A 5 -20.25 12.35 -4.85
N LEU A 6 -20.74 11.10 -4.94
CA LEU A 6 -19.99 9.92 -5.35
C LEU A 6 -19.33 10.16 -6.72
N GLY A 7 -18.10 9.64 -6.87
CA GLY A 7 -17.50 9.42 -8.19
C GLY A 7 -16.44 10.42 -8.61
N LYS A 8 -15.24 10.30 -8.04
CA LYS A 8 -14.01 10.65 -8.74
C LYS A 8 -13.12 9.42 -8.75
N VAL A 9 -13.16 8.65 -9.84
CA VAL A 9 -11.99 7.85 -10.22
C VAL A 9 -10.92 8.87 -10.54
N ALA A 10 -10.05 9.12 -9.56
CA ALA A 10 -8.93 10.02 -9.71
C ALA A 10 -8.02 9.47 -10.82
N PRO A 11 -7.45 10.33 -11.68
CA PRO A 11 -6.41 9.92 -12.61
C PRO A 11 -5.30 9.21 -11.83
N LEU A 12 -4.77 8.10 -12.35
CA LEU A 12 -3.57 7.47 -11.78
C LEU A 12 -2.48 8.56 -11.65
N PRO A 13 -1.92 8.81 -10.46
CA PRO A 13 -0.98 9.91 -10.27
C PRO A 13 0.22 9.69 -11.20
N GLN A 14 0.36 10.55 -12.20
CA GLN A 14 1.58 10.63 -12.99
C GLN A 14 2.60 11.33 -12.08
N ALA A 15 3.65 10.59 -11.69
CA ALA A 15 4.54 10.81 -10.54
C ALA A 15 3.95 10.36 -9.19
N GLN A 16 3.71 9.05 -9.03
CA GLN A 16 3.29 8.44 -7.77
C GLN A 16 4.37 8.64 -6.71
N THR A 17 4.12 9.51 -5.74
CA THR A 17 4.87 9.54 -4.49
C THR A 17 4.84 8.14 -3.86
N PRO A 18 5.96 7.61 -3.35
CA PRO A 18 5.98 6.29 -2.74
C PRO A 18 4.92 6.17 -1.63
N VAL A 19 4.17 5.07 -1.66
CA VAL A 19 3.13 4.72 -0.69
C VAL A 19 3.80 4.47 0.67
N SER A 20 3.26 5.12 1.70
CA SER A 20 3.72 5.04 3.08
C SER A 20 3.27 3.73 3.72
N LEU A 21 4.19 2.89 4.19
CA LEU A 21 3.81 1.67 4.91
C LEU A 21 3.09 1.97 6.22
N ASN A 22 3.48 3.05 6.89
CA ASN A 22 2.95 3.44 8.19
C ASN A 22 1.67 4.30 8.13
N GLU A 23 1.41 4.99 7.01
CA GLU A 23 0.31 5.97 6.93
C GLU A 23 -0.74 5.63 5.86
N ALA A 24 -0.42 4.82 4.85
CA ALA A 24 -1.33 4.55 3.75
C ALA A 24 -2.66 3.94 4.22
N SER A 25 -3.73 4.31 3.54
CA SER A 25 -5.03 3.64 3.64
C SER A 25 -4.97 2.21 3.09
N LEU A 26 -6.01 1.43 3.40
CA LEU A 26 -6.15 0.07 2.86
C LEU A 26 -6.24 0.10 1.33
N GLU A 27 -6.99 1.06 0.78
CA GLU A 27 -7.20 1.26 -0.64
C GLU A 27 -5.89 1.62 -1.37
N GLU A 28 -5.07 2.50 -0.80
CA GLU A 28 -3.76 2.85 -1.36
C GLU A 28 -2.80 1.66 -1.39
N LEU A 29 -2.81 0.82 -0.33
CA LEU A 29 -2.03 -0.42 -0.32
C LEU A 29 -2.53 -1.42 -1.36
N MET A 30 -3.84 -1.52 -1.57
CA MET A 30 -4.45 -2.40 -2.58
C MET A 30 -4.17 -1.95 -4.02
N ALA A 31 -3.79 -0.70 -4.24
CA ALA A 31 -3.36 -0.22 -5.56
C ALA A 31 -1.98 -0.75 -5.97
N LEU A 32 -1.22 -1.33 -5.02
CA LEU A 32 0.11 -1.88 -5.30
C LEU A 32 0.04 -3.23 -6.04
N PRO A 33 1.00 -3.51 -6.95
CA PRO A 33 0.97 -4.70 -7.78
C PRO A 33 1.09 -6.00 -6.96
N GLY A 34 0.01 -6.77 -6.93
CA GLY A 34 -0.06 -8.05 -6.21
C GLY A 34 -0.44 -7.92 -4.74
N ILE A 35 -0.93 -6.76 -4.30
CA ILE A 35 -1.50 -6.57 -2.96
C ILE A 35 -3.03 -6.60 -3.04
N GLY A 36 -3.62 -7.72 -2.60
CA GLY A 36 -5.05 -7.83 -2.40
C GLY A 36 -5.49 -7.43 -0.98
N PRO A 37 -6.81 -7.44 -0.70
CA PRO A 37 -7.37 -7.03 0.60
C PRO A 37 -6.74 -7.72 1.81
N VAL A 38 -6.43 -9.02 1.67
CA VAL A 38 -5.81 -9.82 2.74
C VAL A 38 -4.39 -9.34 3.06
N LEU A 39 -3.59 -9.04 2.03
CA LEU A 39 -2.22 -8.56 2.24
C LEU A 39 -2.21 -7.11 2.74
N ALA A 40 -3.05 -6.24 2.17
CA ALA A 40 -3.18 -4.86 2.62
C ALA A 40 -3.54 -4.80 4.12
N ARG A 41 -4.49 -5.62 4.57
CA ARG A 41 -4.87 -5.71 5.98
C ARG A 41 -3.71 -6.15 6.87
N ARG A 42 -2.96 -7.17 6.47
CA ARG A 42 -1.78 -7.63 7.23
C ARG A 42 -0.67 -6.59 7.30
N ILE A 43 -0.52 -5.77 6.27
CA ILE A 43 0.42 -4.65 6.28
C ILE A 43 -0.03 -3.61 7.30
N VAL A 44 -1.31 -3.23 7.33
CA VAL A 44 -1.83 -2.29 8.34
C VAL A 44 -1.68 -2.85 9.76
N GLU A 45 -2.02 -4.12 9.97
CA GLU A 45 -1.89 -4.81 11.27
C GLU A 45 -0.42 -4.97 11.73
N GLY A 46 0.53 -5.01 10.79
CA GLY A 46 1.95 -5.22 11.07
C GLY A 46 2.75 -3.94 11.34
N ARG A 47 2.10 -2.77 11.36
CA ARG A 47 2.75 -1.49 11.69
C ARG A 47 3.31 -1.47 13.11
N PRO A 48 4.39 -0.71 13.38
CA PRO A 48 5.13 0.13 12.44
C PRO A 48 6.27 -0.60 11.72
N TYR A 49 6.67 -0.04 10.56
CA TYR A 49 7.82 -0.49 9.77
C TYR A 49 8.93 0.55 9.79
N ALA A 50 10.16 0.14 10.13
CA ALA A 50 11.31 1.04 10.15
C ALA A 50 11.93 1.20 8.75
N ARG A 51 11.83 0.15 7.93
CA ARG A 51 12.32 0.11 6.54
C ARG A 51 11.44 -0.81 5.69
N VAL A 52 11.49 -0.64 4.38
CA VAL A 52 10.66 -1.42 3.43
C VAL A 52 10.91 -2.93 3.56
N GLU A 53 12.13 -3.35 3.91
CA GLU A 53 12.50 -4.76 4.15
C GLU A 53 11.71 -5.41 5.29
N ASP A 54 11.18 -4.63 6.24
CA ASP A 54 10.38 -5.17 7.34
C ASP A 54 9.08 -5.81 6.85
N LEU A 55 8.64 -5.55 5.61
CA LEU A 55 7.55 -6.28 4.97
C LEU A 55 7.80 -7.79 4.86
N LEU A 56 9.04 -8.27 4.92
CA LEU A 56 9.32 -9.72 4.96
C LEU A 56 8.79 -10.40 6.22
N LYS A 57 8.45 -9.63 7.26
CA LYS A 57 7.78 -10.15 8.47
C LYS A 57 6.28 -10.41 8.24
N VAL A 58 5.71 -9.86 7.16
CA VAL A 58 4.29 -10.01 6.83
C VAL A 58 4.06 -11.33 6.13
N LYS A 59 3.23 -12.20 6.72
CA LYS A 59 2.88 -13.50 6.14
C LYS A 59 2.29 -13.32 4.73
N GLY A 60 2.91 -13.96 3.75
CA GLY A 60 2.51 -13.88 2.33
C GLY A 60 3.31 -12.87 1.50
N ILE A 61 4.21 -12.10 2.11
CA ILE A 61 5.19 -11.28 1.40
C ILE A 61 6.56 -11.96 1.48
N GLY A 62 6.98 -12.52 0.35
CA GLY A 62 8.33 -13.07 0.18
C GLY A 62 9.27 -12.10 -0.56
N PRO A 63 10.55 -12.48 -0.74
CA PRO A 63 11.55 -11.65 -1.40
C PRO A 63 11.15 -11.14 -2.79
N ALA A 64 10.56 -12.02 -3.63
CA ALA A 64 10.11 -11.65 -4.97
C ALA A 64 8.98 -10.60 -4.96
N THR A 65 8.06 -10.69 -3.98
CA THR A 65 7.01 -9.69 -3.81
C THR A 65 7.60 -8.37 -3.32
N LEU A 66 8.51 -8.42 -2.34
CA LEU A 66 9.20 -7.23 -1.82
C LEU A 66 9.95 -6.48 -2.94
N GLU A 67 10.72 -7.20 -3.76
CA GLU A 67 11.49 -6.61 -4.85
C GLU A 67 10.60 -5.86 -5.85
N ARG A 68 9.46 -6.44 -6.21
CA ARG A 68 8.47 -5.79 -7.08
C ARG A 68 7.84 -4.55 -6.43
N LEU A 69 7.69 -4.53 -5.12
CA LEU A 69 7.04 -3.44 -4.39
C LEU A 69 7.98 -2.29 -4.04
N ARG A 70 9.28 -2.55 -3.85
CA ARG A 70 10.28 -1.56 -3.43
C ARG A 70 10.21 -0.20 -4.15
N PRO A 71 10.05 -0.13 -5.48
CA PRO A 71 9.99 1.15 -6.19
C PRO A 71 8.79 2.04 -5.80
N TYR A 72 7.76 1.44 -5.20
CA TYR A 72 6.50 2.11 -4.86
C TYR A 72 6.38 2.43 -3.37
N LEU A 73 7.37 2.09 -2.55
CA LEU A 73 7.22 2.08 -1.10
C LEU A 73 8.22 3.00 -0.41
N ARG A 74 7.75 3.61 0.67
CA ARG A 74 8.57 4.20 1.72
C ARG A 74 8.09 3.68 3.07
N PRO A 75 8.90 3.75 4.13
CA PRO A 75 8.42 3.53 5.49
C PRO A 75 7.18 4.38 5.79
#